data_AF-A0A211ZGX8-F1
#
_entry.id   AF-A0A211ZGX8-F1
#
_cell.length_a   1.000
_cell.length_b   1.000
_cell.length_c   1.000
_cell.angle_alpha   90.00
_cell.angle_beta   90.00
_cell.angle_gamma   90.00
#
_symmetry.space_group_name_H-M   'P 1'
#
loop_
_entity.id
_entity.type
_entity.pdbx_description
1 polymer ?
#
loop_
_entity_poly.entity_id
_entity_poly.type
_entity_poly.pdbx_seq_one_letter_code
_entity_poly.pdbx_strand_id
1 'polypeptide(L)'
;MPRPGRPDRPPAGRAPAAPAPAARQRLAAAVRGRGADAVPHTGAGQDGAWPPEQGLLVLGLPVADLVALAEEFGQNAIVWFAPGEPARLVPTRLLLEALGPEAGA
;
A
#
# COMPACT_ATOMS: atom_id res chain seq x y z
N MET A 1 -15.65 27.30 -14.68
CA MET A 1 -15.01 26.28 -15.54
C MET A 1 -14.73 25.04 -14.69
N PRO A 2 -15.50 23.94 -14.80
CA PRO A 2 -15.19 22.70 -14.09
C PRO A 2 -14.01 21.99 -14.76
N ARG A 3 -13.11 21.40 -13.95
CA ARG A 3 -11.94 20.65 -14.43
C ARG A 3 -12.34 19.27 -14.95
N PRO A 4 -11.63 18.71 -15.95
CA PRO A 4 -11.97 17.40 -16.52
C PRO A 4 -11.80 16.30 -15.48
N GLY A 5 -12.79 15.40 -15.41
CA GLY A 5 -12.81 14.25 -14.52
C GLY A 5 -11.57 13.36 -14.72
N ARG A 6 -10.97 12.94 -13.60
CA ARG A 6 -9.97 11.87 -13.57
C ARG A 6 -10.65 10.56 -13.99
N PRO A 7 -9.98 9.63 -14.69
CA PRO A 7 -10.60 8.36 -15.03
C PRO A 7 -11.14 7.67 -13.76
N ASP A 8 -12.44 7.41 -13.76
CA ASP A 8 -13.12 6.65 -12.74
C ASP A 8 -12.51 5.24 -12.68
N ARG A 9 -11.95 4.90 -11.54
CA ARG A 9 -11.60 3.51 -11.24
C ARG A 9 -12.91 2.70 -11.25
N PRO A 10 -12.96 1.50 -11.85
CA PRO A 10 -14.14 0.63 -11.71
C PRO A 10 -14.46 0.39 -10.23
N PRO A 11 -15.75 0.25 -9.87
CA PRO A 11 -16.16 0.09 -8.49
C PRO A 11 -15.43 -1.10 -7.87
N ALA A 12 -14.66 -0.84 -6.83
CA ALA A 12 -14.01 -1.88 -6.06
C ALA A 12 -15.11 -2.79 -5.49
N GLY A 13 -15.24 -4.00 -6.05
CA GLY A 13 -16.01 -5.06 -5.43
C GLY A 13 -15.57 -5.19 -3.97
N ARG A 14 -16.55 -5.15 -3.06
CA ARG A 14 -16.45 -5.32 -1.59
C ARG A 14 -15.06 -5.00 -1.03
N ALA A 15 -14.86 -3.78 -0.54
CA ALA A 15 -13.68 -3.42 0.26
C ALA A 15 -13.36 -4.57 1.23
N PRO A 16 -12.14 -5.13 1.22
CA PRO A 16 -11.80 -6.17 2.15
C PRO A 16 -12.00 -5.64 3.56
N ALA A 17 -12.63 -6.43 4.42
CA ALA A 17 -12.75 -6.12 5.82
C ALA A 17 -11.36 -5.75 6.36
N ALA A 18 -11.29 -4.74 7.24
CA ALA A 18 -10.03 -4.30 7.83
C ALA A 18 -9.20 -5.54 8.26
N PRO A 19 -7.92 -5.62 7.89
CA PRO A 19 -7.13 -6.82 8.11
C PRO A 19 -7.15 -7.18 9.61
N ALA A 20 -7.42 -8.46 9.91
CA ALA A 20 -7.50 -8.94 11.28
C ALA A 20 -6.21 -8.53 12.06
N PRO A 21 -6.29 -8.11 13.33
CA PRO A 21 -5.15 -7.67 14.12
C PRO A 21 -3.93 -8.61 14.08
N ALA A 22 -4.18 -9.91 13.93
CA ALA A 22 -3.16 -10.95 13.76
C ALA A 22 -2.29 -10.79 12.50
N ALA A 23 -2.86 -10.35 11.36
CA ALA A 23 -2.11 -10.15 10.12
C ALA A 23 -1.08 -9.02 10.28
N ARG A 24 -1.48 -7.91 10.92
CA ARG A 24 -0.57 -6.79 11.21
C ARG A 24 0.54 -7.17 12.19
N GLN A 25 0.23 -7.97 13.20
CA GLN A 25 1.25 -8.47 14.15
C GLN A 25 2.28 -9.37 13.45
N ARG A 26 1.84 -10.23 12.52
CA ARG A 26 2.75 -11.05 11.70
C ARG A 26 3.64 -10.18 10.82
N LEU A 27 3.08 -9.15 10.18
CA LEU A 27 3.86 -8.21 9.38
C LEU A 27 4.90 -7.48 10.24
N ALA A 28 4.51 -7.03 11.45
CA ALA A 28 5.43 -6.35 12.37
C ALA A 28 6.54 -7.27 12.88
N ALA A 29 6.25 -8.56 13.09
CA ALA A 29 7.27 -9.55 13.42
C ALA A 29 8.22 -9.79 12.24
N ALA A 30 7.70 -9.87 11.01
CA ALA A 30 8.48 -10.08 9.80
C ALA A 30 9.41 -8.89 9.49
N VAL A 31 8.96 -7.66 9.72
CA VAL A 31 9.80 -6.45 9.60
C VAL A 31 10.92 -6.45 10.64
N ARG A 32 10.60 -6.72 11.92
CA ARG A 32 11.60 -6.79 12.99
C ARG A 32 12.62 -7.90 12.76
N GLY A 33 12.21 -9.05 12.23
CA GLY A 33 13.10 -10.15 11.86
C GLY A 33 14.11 -9.77 10.77
N ARG A 34 13.86 -8.71 10.00
CA ARG A 34 14.76 -8.14 8.99
C ARG A 34 15.65 -7.00 9.53
N GLY A 35 15.63 -6.76 10.85
CA GLY A 35 16.45 -5.75 11.50
C GLY A 35 15.95 -4.32 11.37
N ALA A 36 14.67 -4.14 11.03
CA ALA A 36 14.07 -2.83 10.80
C ALA A 36 13.03 -2.46 11.85
N ASP A 37 12.91 -1.15 12.08
CA ASP A 37 11.90 -0.59 12.96
C ASP A 37 10.57 -0.39 12.21
N ALA A 38 9.48 -0.63 12.92
CA ALA A 38 8.13 -0.45 12.43
C ALA A 38 7.26 0.23 13.48
N VAL A 39 6.57 1.30 13.09
CA VAL A 39 5.54 1.93 13.92
C VAL A 39 4.16 1.73 13.29
N PRO A 40 3.10 1.54 14.10
CA PRO A 40 1.74 1.49 13.55
C PRO A 40 1.44 2.75 12.73
N HIS A 41 0.85 2.57 11.54
CA HIS A 41 0.35 3.68 10.74
C HIS A 41 -1.11 3.46 10.35
N THR A 42 -1.77 4.55 9.96
CA THR A 42 -3.09 4.50 9.34
C THR A 42 -3.07 5.39 8.10
N GLY A 43 -3.26 4.77 6.93
CA GLY A 43 -3.45 5.48 5.68
C GLY A 43 -4.90 5.92 5.56
N ALA A 44 -5.15 7.21 5.32
CA ALA A 44 -6.50 7.72 5.14
C ALA A 44 -6.54 8.71 3.97
N GLY A 45 -7.60 8.66 3.16
CA GLY A 45 -7.86 9.67 2.13
C GLY A 45 -8.23 11.01 2.78
N GLN A 46 -7.83 12.11 2.16
CA GLN A 46 -8.09 13.47 2.69
C GLN A 46 -9.58 13.83 2.72
N ASP A 47 -10.37 13.22 1.84
CA ASP A 47 -11.81 13.45 1.70
C ASP A 47 -12.67 12.44 2.50
N GLY A 48 -12.04 11.47 3.16
CA GLY A 48 -12.72 10.40 3.89
C GLY A 48 -13.51 9.42 3.00
N ALA A 49 -13.46 9.57 1.67
CA ALA A 49 -14.10 8.63 0.74
C ALA A 49 -13.43 7.25 0.79
N TRP A 50 -12.16 7.23 1.21
CA TRP A 50 -11.38 6.03 1.45
C TRP A 50 -11.39 5.71 2.94
N PRO A 51 -11.87 4.52 3.36
CA PRO A 51 -11.81 4.14 4.75
C PRO A 51 -10.36 4.09 5.24
N PRO A 52 -10.08 4.51 6.48
CA PRO A 52 -8.74 4.41 7.03
C PRO A 52 -8.23 2.97 7.03
N GLU A 53 -7.07 2.74 6.45
CA GLU A 53 -6.42 1.45 6.37
C GLU A 53 -5.26 1.35 7.37
N GLN A 54 -5.26 0.30 8.19
CA GLN A 54 -4.24 0.06 9.19
C GLN A 54 -3.00 -0.61 8.57
N GLY A 55 -1.80 -0.13 8.90
CA GLY A 55 -0.55 -0.75 8.44
C GLY A 55 0.66 -0.46 9.35
N LEU A 56 1.86 -0.60 8.79
CA LEU A 56 3.15 -0.26 9.44
C LEU A 56 3.97 0.76 8.64
N LEU A 57 4.46 1.81 9.29
CA LEU A 57 5.51 2.66 8.74
C LEU A 57 6.83 2.01 9.08
N VAL A 58 7.55 1.56 8.06
CA VAL A 58 8.81 0.85 8.20
C VAL A 58 9.96 1.79 7.85
N LEU A 59 10.99 1.79 8.70
CA LEU A 59 12.17 2.63 8.54
C LEU A 59 13.41 1.76 8.33
N GLY A 60 14.36 2.26 7.54
CA GLY A 60 15.68 1.63 7.41
C GLY A 60 15.76 0.39 6.51
N LEU A 61 14.72 0.09 5.72
CA LEU A 61 14.78 -0.95 4.69
C LEU A 61 14.88 -0.36 3.27
N PRO A 62 15.69 -1.00 2.39
CA PRO A 62 15.64 -0.75 0.95
C PRO A 62 14.22 -0.94 0.40
N VAL A 63 13.86 -0.12 -0.60
CA VAL A 63 12.54 -0.22 -1.28
C VAL A 63 12.31 -1.61 -1.87
N ALA A 64 13.34 -2.23 -2.45
CA ALA A 64 13.24 -3.57 -3.01
C ALA A 64 12.81 -4.62 -1.96
N ASP A 65 13.37 -4.54 -0.76
CA ASP A 65 13.04 -5.46 0.34
C ASP A 65 11.61 -5.23 0.86
N LEU A 66 11.17 -3.96 0.88
CA LEU A 66 9.79 -3.61 1.23
C LEU A 66 8.79 -4.10 0.18
N VAL A 67 9.13 -4.04 -1.10
CA VAL A 67 8.29 -4.57 -2.19
C VAL A 67 8.19 -6.10 -2.10
N ALA A 68 9.30 -6.80 -1.89
CA ALA A 68 9.28 -8.25 -1.69
C ALA A 68 8.44 -8.65 -0.46
N LEU A 69 8.60 -7.94 0.66
CA LEU A 69 7.78 -8.16 1.85
C LEU A 69 6.30 -7.86 1.59
N ALA A 70 5.98 -6.80 0.84
CA ALA A 70 4.62 -6.48 0.46
C ALA A 70 3.99 -7.63 -0.35
N GLU A 71 4.72 -8.20 -1.29
CA GLU A 71 4.28 -9.38 -2.06
C GLU A 71 4.04 -10.60 -1.19
N GLU A 72 4.95 -10.92 -0.26
CA GLU A 72 4.78 -12.02 0.71
C GLU A 72 3.48 -11.89 1.52
N PHE A 73 3.06 -10.65 1.80
CA PHE A 73 1.86 -10.33 2.57
C PHE A 73 0.63 -10.02 1.70
N GLY A 74 0.69 -10.29 0.40
CA GLY A 74 -0.42 -10.10 -0.53
C GLY A 74 -0.80 -8.63 -0.77
N GLN A 75 0.12 -7.71 -0.56
CA GLN A 75 -0.09 -6.28 -0.75
C GLN A 75 0.19 -5.89 -2.21
N ASN A 76 -0.69 -5.05 -2.76
CA ASN A 76 -0.60 -4.60 -4.16
C ASN A 76 0.43 -3.48 -4.37
N ALA A 77 0.76 -2.73 -3.31
CA ALA A 77 1.70 -1.63 -3.40
C ALA A 77 2.19 -1.24 -2.00
N ILE A 78 3.26 -0.46 -1.96
CA ILE A 78 3.67 0.30 -0.78
C ILE A 78 3.63 1.80 -1.07
N VAL A 79 3.38 2.60 -0.03
CA VAL A 79 3.63 4.04 -0.10
C VAL A 79 5.05 4.29 0.39
N TRP A 80 5.89 4.85 -0.47
CA TRP A 80 7.26 5.21 -0.15
C TRP A 80 7.42 6.73 -0.18
N PHE A 81 8.15 7.28 0.77
CA PHE A 81 8.50 8.69 0.80
C PHE A 81 9.86 8.90 1.45
N ALA A 82 10.49 10.01 1.12
CA ALA A 82 11.71 10.51 1.73
C ALA A 82 11.54 11.97 2.14
N PRO A 83 12.34 12.48 3.09
CA PRO A 83 12.29 13.89 3.47
C PRO A 83 12.48 14.81 2.26
N GLY A 84 11.57 15.77 2.09
CA GLY A 84 11.61 16.72 0.96
C GLY A 84 11.08 16.18 -0.37
N GLU A 85 10.67 14.92 -0.42
CA GLU A 85 10.12 14.30 -1.63
C GLU A 85 8.63 13.98 -1.48
N PRO A 86 7.84 14.09 -2.57
CA PRO A 86 6.46 13.65 -2.54
C PRO A 86 6.39 12.14 -2.34
N ALA A 87 5.37 11.69 -1.58
CA ALA A 87 5.08 10.28 -1.45
C ALA A 87 4.71 9.67 -2.81
N ARG A 88 5.19 8.44 -3.03
CA ARG A 88 5.03 7.69 -4.27
C ARG A 88 4.36 6.37 -3.95
N LEU A 89 3.48 5.92 -4.84
CA LEU A 89 2.99 4.55 -4.81
C LEU A 89 3.97 3.67 -5.59
N VAL A 90 4.54 2.67 -4.94
CA VAL A 90 5.43 1.69 -5.56
C VAL A 90 4.62 0.40 -5.75
N PRO A 91 4.29 0.02 -7.00
CA PRO A 91 3.49 -1.17 -7.26
C PRO A 91 4.30 -2.44 -6.99
N THR A 92 3.63 -3.48 -6.50
CA THR A 92 4.18 -4.85 -6.49
C THR A 92 3.80 -5.58 -7.77
N ARG A 93 4.43 -6.74 -8.01
CA ARG A 93 4.05 -7.63 -9.11
C ARG A 93 2.57 -7.99 -9.08
N LEU A 94 2.00 -8.19 -7.88
CA LEU A 94 0.60 -8.57 -7.70
C LEU A 94 -0.37 -7.55 -8.33
N LEU A 95 -0.09 -6.25 -8.18
CA LEU A 95 -0.91 -5.21 -8.78
C LEU A 95 -0.78 -5.20 -10.30
N LEU A 96 0.44 -5.34 -10.82
CA LEU A 96 0.67 -5.37 -12.26
C LEU A 96 -0.04 -6.57 -12.92
N GLU A 97 0.00 -7.73 -12.28
CA GLU A 97 -0.71 -8.93 -12.72
C GLU A 97 -2.23 -8.75 -12.65
N ALA A 98 -2.74 -8.10 -11.60
CA ALA A 98 -4.16 -7.83 -11.45
C ALA A 98 -4.70 -6.81 -12.48
N LEU A 99 -3.85 -5.92 -12.99
CA LEU A 99 -4.24 -4.92 -13.99
C LEU A 99 -4.23 -5.46 -15.42
N GLY A 100 -3.48 -6.54 -15.72
CA GLY A 100 -3.44 -7.17 -17.03
C GLY A 100 -2.96 -6.26 -18.19
N PRO A 101 -2.79 -6.80 -19.41
CA PRO A 101 -2.40 -6.02 -20.59
C PRO A 101 -3.52 -5.11 -21.13
N GLU A 102 -4.77 -5.28 -20.71
CA GLU A 102 -5.94 -4.50 -21.19
C GLU A 102 -6.07 -3.11 -20.55
N ALA A 103 -5.21 -2.75 -19.58
CA ALA A 103 -5.24 -1.44 -18.92
C ALA A 103 -4.50 -0.31 -19.68
N GLY A 104 -3.99 -0.62 -20.89
CA GLY A 104 -3.22 0.30 -21.73
C GLY A 104 -3.58 0.19 -23.20
N ALA A 105 -4.80 0.60 -23.56
CA ALA A 105 -5.21 0.91 -24.93
C ALA A 105 -6.04 2.21 -24.94
#